data_AF-A0AAJ6CYV9-F1
#
_entry.id   AF-A0AAJ6CYV9-F1
#
_cell.length_a   1.000
_cell.length_b   1.000
_cell.length_c   1.000
_cell.angle_alpha   90.00
_cell.angle_beta   90.00
_cell.angle_gamma   90.00
#
_symmetry.space_group_name_H-M   'P 1'
#
loop_
_entity.id
_entity.type
_entity.pdbx_description
1 polymer ?
#
loop_
_entity_poly.entity_id
_entity_poly.type
_entity_poly.pdbx_seq_one_letter_code
_entity_poly.pdbx_strand_id
1 'polypeptide(L)'
;MSSLADQVADPNSPGAFAPLRNPSFRSIWFATQVSSLGWLMQTVAISWLMATISTSDLMVALVQASSNLPAFILSVFAGALADNFSRRRVMFAGRCLMVLASAMLTAFVVLGFVDPWMILGFSFLIACGGALHDPAWQASVGDMVNRRDVPAAVTLLSVGFNTVRTVGPALGGIVVASFGLMTAFAVTSLTYLVPLVTIWRCKWMVRSSPLPRESMRTAIYDGLRFTAMSSEIKTAITRGTLFGLASIAILALLPLVVRDQLGGGPLAYGTLMAGFGTGAVFAGISNSVFRRSLSQERLMTLACVACAACSLSLALTSSIAVAAIALAMGGAGWVTAWSGVGVTVQLASPRWVVGRTISIYYALIDGGIAAGSWVWGTVAQNHSLTLALEGSAGALLLVAATGLLFPLRERRESDPDALEDFDAPAVALNLKPRSGPIVVKVEYLVPEENREAFLELMRARRHVHSRVGARHWTLQRNLQEPMQWIETFRTPTWTDYLRLNHRLTEADKELGKQVLKLHAGQLPPKIMLFIERPTSSALKSDESARYFLRH
;
A
#
# COMPACT_ATOMS: atom_id res chain seq x y z
N MET A 1 24.55 -28.09 27.41
CA MET A 1 24.17 -28.68 26.11
C MET A 1 23.00 -29.63 26.34
N SER A 2 21.96 -29.56 25.50
CA SER A 2 20.74 -30.41 25.42
C SER A 2 19.55 -30.20 26.37
N SER A 3 19.03 -28.97 26.56
CA SER A 3 17.70 -28.82 27.19
C SER A 3 16.88 -27.57 26.77
N LEU A 4 17.31 -26.78 25.79
CA LEU A 4 16.56 -25.58 25.35
C LEU A 4 16.14 -25.62 23.86
N ALA A 5 16.25 -26.78 23.21
CA ALA A 5 15.90 -26.93 21.79
C ALA A 5 14.48 -27.46 21.54
N ASP A 6 13.74 -27.89 22.57
CA ASP A 6 12.36 -28.38 22.45
C ASP A 6 11.35 -27.34 22.93
N GLN A 7 11.40 -26.13 22.36
CA GLN A 7 10.20 -25.29 22.32
C GLN A 7 9.22 -25.92 21.33
N VAL A 8 8.39 -26.80 21.89
CA VAL A 8 7.09 -27.30 21.40
C VAL A 8 6.65 -26.64 20.09
N ALA A 9 6.96 -27.30 18.96
CA ALA A 9 6.19 -27.13 17.75
C ALA A 9 4.78 -27.64 18.05
N ASP A 10 3.81 -26.72 18.16
CA ASP A 10 2.42 -27.05 18.39
C ASP A 10 1.94 -28.02 17.28
N PRO A 11 1.52 -29.26 17.60
CA PRO A 11 1.17 -30.29 16.61
C PRO A 11 -0.04 -29.93 15.73
N ASN A 12 -0.68 -28.79 16.02
CA ASN A 12 -1.78 -28.21 15.26
C ASN A 12 -1.41 -26.99 14.40
N SER A 13 -0.13 -26.61 14.32
CA SER A 13 0.30 -25.57 13.38
C SER A 13 0.07 -26.06 11.95
N PRO A 14 -0.84 -25.45 11.17
CA PRO A 14 -1.13 -25.93 9.83
C PRO A 14 0.14 -25.85 9.00
N GLY A 15 0.56 -26.99 8.43
CA GLY A 15 1.74 -27.04 7.56
C GLY A 15 1.64 -26.01 6.42
N ALA A 16 2.77 -25.57 5.88
CA ALA A 16 2.84 -24.49 4.89
C ALA A 16 1.90 -24.66 3.67
N PHE A 17 1.53 -25.91 3.35
CA PHE A 17 0.63 -26.26 2.23
C PHE A 17 -0.82 -26.53 2.63
N ALA A 18 -1.19 -26.38 3.91
CA ALA A 18 -2.56 -26.59 4.40
C ALA A 18 -3.64 -25.79 3.63
N PRO A 19 -3.39 -24.53 3.20
CA PRO A 19 -4.36 -23.77 2.39
C PRO A 19 -4.72 -24.44 1.07
N LEU A 20 -3.79 -25.18 0.45
CA LEU A 20 -4.01 -25.88 -0.83
C LEU A 20 -4.95 -27.09 -0.70
N ARG A 21 -5.32 -27.49 0.53
CA ARG A 21 -6.36 -28.51 0.74
C ARG A 21 -7.75 -27.98 0.39
N ASN A 22 -7.97 -26.66 0.46
CA ASN A 22 -9.23 -26.07 0.03
C ASN A 22 -9.28 -26.02 -1.52
N PRO A 23 -10.26 -26.67 -2.17
CA PRO A 23 -10.28 -26.78 -3.63
C PRO A 23 -10.45 -25.42 -4.32
N SER A 24 -11.26 -24.52 -3.76
CA SER A 24 -11.48 -23.17 -4.31
C SER A 24 -10.21 -22.32 -4.22
N PHE A 25 -9.56 -22.32 -3.05
CA PHE A 25 -8.27 -21.63 -2.87
C PHE A 25 -7.21 -22.19 -3.82
N ARG A 26 -7.04 -23.52 -3.85
CA ARG A 26 -6.06 -24.19 -4.71
C ARG A 26 -6.25 -23.84 -6.18
N SER A 27 -7.47 -23.96 -6.69
CA SER A 27 -7.75 -23.67 -8.11
C SER A 27 -7.48 -22.22 -8.46
N ILE A 28 -7.95 -21.26 -7.66
CA ILE A 28 -7.73 -19.83 -7.95
C ILE A 28 -6.26 -19.45 -7.76
N TRP A 29 -5.57 -20.03 -6.78
CA TRP A 29 -4.14 -19.79 -6.54
C TRP A 29 -3.31 -20.23 -7.75
N PHE A 30 -3.47 -21.47 -8.24
CA PHE A 30 -2.75 -21.95 -9.42
C PHE A 30 -3.10 -21.14 -10.68
N ALA A 31 -4.38 -20.82 -10.87
CA ALA A 31 -4.81 -19.98 -11.99
C ALA A 31 -4.18 -18.57 -11.94
N THR A 32 -4.00 -18.03 -10.73
CA THR A 32 -3.33 -16.75 -10.52
C THR A 32 -1.84 -16.85 -10.83
N GLN A 33 -1.15 -17.94 -10.46
CA GLN A 33 0.26 -18.12 -10.81
C GLN A 33 0.49 -18.16 -12.33
N VAL A 34 -0.35 -18.92 -13.05
CA VAL A 34 -0.32 -18.98 -14.53
C VAL A 34 -0.56 -17.59 -15.13
N SER A 35 -1.53 -16.85 -14.61
CA SER A 35 -1.82 -15.49 -15.07
C SER A 35 -0.71 -14.49 -14.72
N SER A 36 -0.06 -14.61 -13.57
CA SER A 36 1.06 -13.75 -13.19
C SER A 36 2.26 -13.96 -14.11
N LEU A 37 2.48 -15.19 -14.58
CA LEU A 37 3.53 -15.49 -15.56
C LEU A 37 3.23 -14.78 -16.88
N GLY A 38 2.00 -14.91 -17.38
CA GLY A 38 1.56 -14.18 -18.58
C GLY A 38 1.70 -12.67 -18.42
N TRP A 39 1.28 -12.10 -17.29
CA TRP A 39 1.43 -10.67 -17.02
C TRP A 39 2.89 -10.20 -17.16
N LEU A 40 3.86 -10.92 -16.57
CA LEU A 40 5.28 -10.56 -16.70
C LEU A 40 5.80 -10.69 -18.13
N MET A 41 5.38 -11.74 -18.84
CA MET A 41 5.72 -11.91 -20.26
C MET A 41 5.18 -10.74 -21.08
N GLN A 42 3.96 -10.31 -20.83
CA GLN A 42 3.35 -9.17 -21.49
C GLN A 42 4.04 -7.86 -21.12
N THR A 43 4.41 -7.61 -19.86
CA THR A 43 5.16 -6.39 -19.50
C THR A 43 6.48 -6.33 -20.28
N VAL A 44 7.21 -7.44 -20.38
CA VAL A 44 8.44 -7.51 -21.19
C VAL A 44 8.13 -7.25 -22.68
N ALA A 45 7.08 -7.88 -23.21
CA ALA A 45 6.68 -7.71 -24.60
C ALA A 45 6.21 -6.27 -24.92
N ILE A 46 5.41 -5.63 -24.06
CA ILE A 46 4.95 -4.25 -24.23
C ILE A 46 6.13 -3.29 -24.21
N SER A 47 7.01 -3.41 -23.22
CA SER A 47 8.19 -2.54 -23.10
C SER A 47 9.14 -2.68 -24.28
N TRP A 48 9.36 -3.92 -24.75
CA TRP A 48 10.18 -4.17 -25.94
C TRP A 48 9.51 -3.73 -27.25
N LEU A 49 8.20 -3.98 -27.40
CA LEU A 49 7.43 -3.50 -28.55
C LEU A 49 7.50 -1.98 -28.63
N MET A 50 7.28 -1.27 -27.52
CA MET A 50 7.37 0.18 -27.49
C MET A 50 8.76 0.67 -27.90
N ALA A 51 9.82 0.05 -27.38
CA ALA A 51 11.20 0.39 -27.74
C ALA A 51 11.54 0.11 -29.22
N THR A 52 10.87 -0.85 -29.86
CA THR A 52 11.15 -1.19 -31.26
C THR A 52 10.37 -0.32 -32.25
N ILE A 53 9.16 0.12 -31.90
CA ILE A 53 8.32 0.92 -32.81
C ILE A 53 8.41 2.43 -32.57
N SER A 54 8.68 2.86 -31.33
CA SER A 54 8.61 4.27 -30.97
C SER A 54 9.96 4.94 -31.19
N THR A 55 9.93 6.06 -31.90
CA THR A 55 11.07 6.99 -32.01
C THR A 55 11.19 7.91 -30.80
N SER A 56 10.19 7.93 -29.91
CA SER A 56 10.18 8.75 -28.70
C SER A 56 10.57 7.94 -27.47
N ASP A 57 11.66 8.35 -26.82
CA ASP A 57 12.15 7.77 -25.55
C ASP A 57 11.14 7.97 -24.41
N LEU A 58 10.42 9.09 -24.43
CA LEU A 58 9.35 9.36 -23.47
C LEU A 58 8.24 8.30 -23.55
N MET A 59 7.83 7.90 -24.76
CA MET A 59 6.79 6.87 -24.92
C MET A 59 7.23 5.52 -24.35
N VAL A 60 8.51 5.18 -24.49
CA VAL A 60 9.09 3.96 -23.89
C VAL A 60 9.01 4.03 -22.37
N ALA A 61 9.41 5.16 -21.77
CA ALA A 61 9.33 5.35 -20.33
C ALA A 61 7.88 5.36 -19.82
N LEU A 62 6.94 5.94 -20.58
CA LEU A 62 5.52 6.01 -20.23
C LEU A 62 4.84 4.64 -20.17
N VAL A 63 5.43 3.56 -20.69
CA VAL A 63 4.94 2.20 -20.47
C VAL A 63 4.84 1.89 -18.97
N GLN A 64 5.87 2.25 -18.20
CA GLN A 64 5.85 2.09 -16.75
C GLN A 64 4.80 2.99 -16.10
N ALA A 65 4.65 4.22 -16.58
CA ALA A 65 3.58 5.11 -16.09
C ALA A 65 2.18 4.50 -16.33
N SER A 66 1.91 4.01 -17.55
CA SER A 66 0.61 3.41 -17.90
C SER A 66 0.24 2.20 -17.04
N SER A 67 1.25 1.43 -16.60
CA SER A 67 1.04 0.23 -15.78
C SER A 67 0.78 0.55 -14.29
N ASN A 68 1.29 1.67 -13.78
CA ASN A 68 1.24 2.00 -12.35
C ASN A 68 0.21 3.11 -12.04
N LEU A 69 -0.05 4.02 -13.00
CA LEU A 69 -0.98 5.13 -12.83
C LEU A 69 -2.41 4.69 -12.46
N PRO A 70 -2.98 3.59 -13.01
CA PRO A 70 -4.28 3.09 -12.56
C PRO A 70 -4.32 2.76 -11.08
N ALA A 71 -3.28 2.15 -10.52
CA ALA A 71 -3.22 1.83 -9.10
C ALA A 71 -3.20 3.10 -8.24
N PHE A 72 -2.45 4.14 -8.66
CA PHE A 72 -2.49 5.46 -8.01
C PHE A 72 -3.92 6.05 -7.98
N ILE A 73 -4.60 6.08 -9.11
CA ILE A 73 -5.93 6.71 -9.24
C ILE A 73 -7.02 5.87 -8.55
N LEU A 74 -7.00 4.55 -8.78
CA LEU A 74 -8.08 3.66 -8.39
C LEU A 74 -7.93 3.07 -6.99
N SER A 75 -6.73 3.04 -6.39
CA SER A 75 -6.50 2.48 -5.05
C SER A 75 -7.48 2.99 -3.98
N VAL A 76 -7.79 4.29 -4.00
CA VAL A 76 -8.74 4.93 -3.06
C VAL A 76 -10.17 4.40 -3.25
N PHE A 77 -10.55 4.07 -4.49
CA PHE A 77 -11.87 3.57 -4.84
C PHE A 77 -11.96 2.04 -4.75
N ALA A 78 -10.88 1.33 -5.04
CA ALA A 78 -10.83 -0.12 -5.14
C ALA A 78 -11.14 -0.80 -3.80
N GLY A 79 -10.61 -0.27 -2.70
CA GLY A 79 -10.95 -0.76 -1.35
C GLY A 79 -12.44 -0.61 -1.03
N ALA A 80 -13.03 0.51 -1.42
CA ALA A 80 -14.46 0.73 -1.20
C ALA A 80 -15.35 -0.11 -2.12
N LEU A 81 -14.91 -0.39 -3.34
CA LEU A 81 -15.59 -1.30 -4.25
C LEU A 81 -15.58 -2.73 -3.68
N ALA A 82 -14.44 -3.19 -3.17
CA ALA A 82 -14.30 -4.50 -2.54
C ALA A 82 -15.13 -4.65 -1.26
N ASP A 83 -15.35 -3.56 -0.54
CA ASP A 83 -16.15 -3.55 0.69
C ASP A 83 -17.65 -3.45 0.42
N ASN A 84 -18.09 -2.74 -0.62
CA ASN A 84 -19.53 -2.53 -0.89
C ASN A 84 -20.12 -3.57 -1.84
N PHE A 85 -19.33 -4.08 -2.79
CA PHE A 85 -19.77 -5.11 -3.73
C PHE A 85 -19.26 -6.49 -3.30
N SER A 86 -19.88 -7.54 -3.82
CA SER A 86 -19.37 -8.89 -3.61
C SER A 86 -17.98 -9.01 -4.26
N ARG A 87 -16.96 -9.39 -3.48
CA ARG A 87 -15.55 -9.53 -3.91
C ARG A 87 -15.41 -10.33 -5.20
N ARG A 88 -16.18 -11.42 -5.34
CA ARG A 88 -16.22 -12.25 -6.55
C ARG A 88 -16.64 -11.48 -7.81
N ARG A 89 -17.65 -10.60 -7.73
CA ARG A 89 -18.08 -9.78 -8.89
C ARG A 89 -17.02 -8.76 -9.27
N VAL A 90 -16.36 -8.15 -8.28
CA VAL A 90 -15.27 -7.19 -8.53
C VAL A 90 -14.08 -7.89 -9.20
N MET A 91 -13.65 -9.04 -8.68
CA MET A 91 -12.60 -9.85 -9.31
C MET A 91 -12.97 -10.26 -10.73
N PHE A 92 -14.21 -10.70 -10.96
CA PHE A 92 -14.68 -11.12 -12.27
C PHE A 92 -14.68 -9.95 -13.27
N ALA A 93 -15.20 -8.79 -12.88
CA ALA A 93 -15.20 -7.58 -13.71
C ALA A 93 -13.77 -7.14 -14.06
N GLY A 94 -12.85 -7.12 -13.08
CA GLY A 94 -11.45 -6.81 -13.32
C GLY A 94 -10.79 -7.78 -14.31
N ARG A 95 -11.03 -9.09 -14.17
CA ARG A 95 -10.51 -10.09 -15.10
C ARG A 95 -11.10 -9.99 -16.50
N CYS A 96 -12.40 -9.70 -16.64
CA CYS A 96 -13.00 -9.43 -17.95
C CYS A 96 -12.32 -8.25 -18.64
N LEU A 97 -12.06 -7.16 -17.91
CA LEU A 97 -11.36 -5.99 -18.45
C LEU A 97 -9.93 -6.35 -18.92
N MET A 98 -9.17 -7.09 -18.11
CA MET A 98 -7.81 -7.54 -18.50
C MET A 98 -7.82 -8.43 -19.74
N VAL A 99 -8.73 -9.41 -19.80
CA VAL A 99 -8.87 -10.31 -20.95
C VAL A 99 -9.23 -9.52 -22.21
N LEU A 100 -10.24 -8.66 -22.13
CA LEU A 100 -10.69 -7.85 -23.28
C LEU A 100 -9.56 -6.92 -23.76
N ALA A 101 -8.93 -6.17 -22.87
CA ALA A 101 -7.86 -5.25 -23.23
C ALA A 101 -6.63 -5.98 -23.80
N SER A 102 -6.22 -7.11 -23.21
CA SER A 102 -5.12 -7.92 -23.72
C SER A 102 -5.43 -8.58 -25.07
N ALA A 103 -6.66 -9.08 -25.25
CA ALA A 103 -7.09 -9.68 -26.51
C ALA A 103 -7.19 -8.64 -27.63
N MET A 104 -7.70 -7.44 -27.34
CA MET A 104 -7.70 -6.31 -28.28
C MET A 104 -6.28 -5.88 -28.63
N LEU A 105 -5.39 -5.70 -27.65
CA LEU A 105 -3.98 -5.38 -27.91
C LEU A 105 -3.34 -6.44 -28.82
N THR A 106 -3.55 -7.72 -28.53
CA THR A 106 -3.06 -8.83 -29.35
C THR A 106 -3.60 -8.76 -30.78
N ALA A 107 -4.91 -8.57 -30.93
CA ALA A 107 -5.58 -8.55 -32.23
C ALA A 107 -5.03 -7.42 -33.11
N PHE A 108 -4.89 -6.21 -32.57
CA PHE A 108 -4.38 -5.09 -33.34
C PHE A 108 -2.89 -5.25 -33.71
N VAL A 109 -2.07 -5.79 -32.80
CA VAL A 109 -0.66 -6.11 -33.11
C VAL A 109 -0.59 -7.12 -34.25
N VAL A 110 -1.44 -8.15 -34.26
CA VAL A 110 -1.51 -9.15 -35.34
C VAL A 110 -2.01 -8.54 -36.65
N LEU A 111 -2.95 -7.60 -36.59
CA LEU A 111 -3.47 -6.88 -37.75
C LEU A 111 -2.49 -5.82 -38.29
N GLY A 112 -1.37 -5.57 -37.60
CA GLY A 112 -0.39 -4.55 -37.98
C GLY A 112 -0.77 -3.12 -37.59
N PHE A 113 -1.87 -2.91 -36.86
CA PHE A 113 -2.25 -1.61 -36.33
C PHE A 113 -1.51 -1.35 -35.02
N VAL A 114 -0.25 -0.92 -35.12
CA VAL A 114 0.60 -0.66 -33.96
C VAL A 114 0.88 0.83 -33.82
N ASP A 115 0.32 1.44 -32.78
CA ASP A 115 0.51 2.85 -32.45
C ASP A 115 0.95 2.99 -30.97
N PRO A 116 1.94 3.86 -30.64
CA PRO A 116 2.40 4.04 -29.26
C PRO A 116 1.30 4.44 -28.26
N TRP A 117 0.40 5.36 -28.61
CA TRP A 117 -0.69 5.77 -27.70
C TRP A 117 -1.65 4.63 -27.42
N MET A 118 -1.89 3.83 -28.45
CA MET A 118 -2.74 2.67 -28.36
C MET A 118 -2.14 1.59 -27.44
N ILE A 119 -0.82 1.34 -27.49
CA ILE A 119 -0.13 0.46 -26.54
C ILE A 119 -0.26 0.98 -25.11
N LEU A 120 -0.01 2.27 -24.88
CA LEU A 120 -0.15 2.88 -23.55
C LEU A 120 -1.60 2.80 -23.04
N GLY A 121 -2.59 3.02 -23.93
CA GLY A 121 -4.01 2.92 -23.62
C GLY A 121 -4.42 1.51 -23.19
N PHE A 122 -4.02 0.48 -23.93
CA PHE A 122 -4.33 -0.90 -23.54
C PHE A 122 -3.57 -1.34 -22.30
N SER A 123 -2.30 -0.94 -22.15
CA SER A 123 -1.52 -1.18 -20.93
C SER A 123 -2.22 -0.57 -19.70
N PHE A 124 -2.69 0.67 -19.81
CA PHE A 124 -3.49 1.34 -18.80
C PHE A 124 -4.80 0.59 -18.48
N LEU A 125 -5.54 0.13 -19.50
CA LEU A 125 -6.77 -0.64 -19.29
C LEU A 125 -6.52 -1.99 -18.60
N ILE A 126 -5.44 -2.69 -18.94
CA ILE A 126 -5.04 -3.93 -18.27
C ILE A 126 -4.71 -3.65 -16.81
N ALA A 127 -3.96 -2.58 -16.52
CA ALA A 127 -3.63 -2.17 -15.17
C ALA A 127 -4.86 -1.68 -14.36
N CYS A 128 -5.86 -1.05 -14.98
CA CYS A 128 -7.16 -0.79 -14.36
C CYS A 128 -7.85 -2.08 -13.92
N GLY A 129 -7.81 -3.12 -14.75
CA GLY A 129 -8.34 -4.44 -14.41
C GLY A 129 -7.62 -5.08 -13.22
N GLY A 130 -6.29 -4.96 -13.18
CA GLY A 130 -5.46 -5.39 -12.05
C GLY A 130 -5.77 -4.64 -10.76
N ALA A 131 -5.89 -3.31 -10.82
CA ALA A 131 -6.20 -2.45 -9.68
C ALA A 131 -7.57 -2.77 -9.04
N LEU A 132 -8.53 -3.30 -9.82
CA LEU A 132 -9.80 -3.82 -9.31
C LEU A 132 -9.68 -5.25 -8.77
N HIS A 133 -8.95 -6.11 -9.49
CA HIS A 133 -8.83 -7.52 -9.17
C HIS A 133 -8.03 -7.78 -7.88
N ASP A 134 -6.86 -7.18 -7.74
CA ASP A 134 -5.86 -7.57 -6.74
C ASP A 134 -6.33 -7.33 -5.30
N PRO A 135 -6.92 -6.17 -4.94
CA PRO A 135 -7.46 -5.96 -3.60
C PRO A 135 -8.59 -6.94 -3.27
N ALA A 136 -9.47 -7.22 -4.25
CA ALA A 136 -10.58 -8.15 -4.07
C ALA A 136 -10.09 -9.61 -3.94
N TRP A 137 -9.01 -9.97 -4.63
CA TRP A 137 -8.34 -11.26 -4.50
C TRP A 137 -7.74 -11.43 -3.11
N GLN A 138 -6.91 -10.48 -2.66
CA GLN A 138 -6.28 -10.52 -1.34
C GLN A 138 -7.32 -10.60 -0.22
N ALA A 139 -8.43 -9.84 -0.33
CA ALA A 139 -9.52 -9.90 0.64
C ALA A 139 -10.26 -11.26 0.64
N SER A 140 -10.41 -11.89 -0.52
CA SER A 140 -11.16 -13.16 -0.65
C SER A 140 -10.44 -14.35 -0.03
N VAL A 141 -9.12 -14.29 0.16
CA VAL A 141 -8.32 -15.37 0.77
C VAL A 141 -8.88 -15.78 2.13
N GLY A 142 -9.18 -14.80 2.98
CA GLY A 142 -9.75 -15.03 4.31
C GLY A 142 -11.18 -15.60 4.30
N ASP A 143 -11.91 -15.49 3.19
CA ASP A 143 -13.23 -16.10 3.04
C ASP A 143 -13.14 -17.57 2.62
N MET A 144 -12.04 -17.97 1.98
CA MET A 144 -11.87 -19.31 1.43
C MET A 144 -11.20 -20.27 2.42
N VAL A 145 -10.22 -19.80 3.19
CA VAL A 145 -9.45 -20.65 4.12
C VAL A 145 -9.89 -20.43 5.57
N ASN A 146 -9.66 -21.41 6.44
CA ASN A 146 -9.95 -21.22 7.86
C ASN A 146 -9.05 -20.13 8.44
N ARG A 147 -9.51 -19.44 9.48
CA ARG A 147 -8.75 -18.36 10.13
C ARG A 147 -7.33 -18.77 10.55
N ARG A 148 -7.14 -20.03 10.97
CA ARG A 148 -5.84 -20.63 11.32
C ARG A 148 -4.89 -20.79 10.12
N ASP A 149 -5.44 -20.96 8.92
CA ASP A 149 -4.69 -21.24 7.68
C ASP A 149 -4.35 -19.95 6.90
N VAL A 150 -4.92 -18.80 7.30
CA VAL A 150 -4.71 -17.50 6.62
C VAL A 150 -3.24 -17.10 6.54
N PRO A 151 -2.43 -17.18 7.62
CA PRO A 151 -1.01 -16.82 7.54
C PRO A 151 -0.25 -17.66 6.50
N ALA A 152 -0.46 -18.98 6.51
CA ALA A 152 0.13 -19.88 5.52
C ALA A 152 -0.33 -19.56 4.09
N ALA A 153 -1.59 -19.15 3.91
CA ALA A 153 -2.13 -18.75 2.60
C ALA A 153 -1.46 -17.47 2.08
N VAL A 154 -1.26 -16.47 2.95
CA VAL A 154 -0.54 -15.24 2.63
C VAL A 154 0.92 -15.53 2.27
N THR A 155 1.59 -16.42 3.01
CA THR A 155 2.94 -16.88 2.68
C THR A 155 2.98 -17.53 1.29
N LEU A 156 2.04 -18.43 0.97
CA LEU A 156 1.96 -19.08 -0.34
C LEU A 156 1.74 -18.08 -1.49
N LEU A 157 0.94 -17.03 -1.28
CA LEU A 157 0.74 -15.97 -2.27
C LEU A 157 2.04 -15.21 -2.53
N SER A 158 2.75 -14.84 -1.46
CA SER A 158 4.03 -14.14 -1.56
C SER A 158 5.09 -15.00 -2.25
N VAL A 159 5.25 -16.27 -1.84
CA VAL A 159 6.23 -17.18 -2.44
C VAL A 159 5.93 -17.39 -3.92
N GLY A 160 4.68 -17.70 -4.28
CA GLY A 160 4.28 -17.90 -5.67
C GLY A 160 4.57 -16.67 -6.55
N PHE A 161 4.13 -15.49 -6.11
CA PHE A 161 4.37 -14.26 -6.87
C PHE A 161 5.85 -13.94 -7.02
N ASN A 162 6.66 -14.13 -5.97
CA ASN A 162 8.11 -13.93 -6.03
C ASN A 162 8.80 -14.92 -6.98
N THR A 163 8.39 -16.20 -6.98
CA THR A 163 8.90 -17.19 -7.93
C THR A 163 8.60 -16.78 -9.37
N VAL A 164 7.35 -16.40 -9.64
CA VAL A 164 6.93 -15.93 -10.96
C VAL A 164 7.69 -14.66 -11.36
N ARG A 165 7.90 -13.72 -10.45
CA ARG A 165 8.66 -12.48 -10.68
C ARG A 165 10.12 -12.72 -11.11
N THR A 166 10.77 -13.76 -10.60
CA THR A 166 12.16 -14.09 -10.98
C THR A 166 12.23 -14.77 -12.34
N VAL A 167 11.37 -15.75 -12.58
CA VAL A 167 11.45 -16.59 -13.78
C VAL A 167 10.73 -15.95 -14.98
N GLY A 168 9.69 -15.16 -14.70
CA GLY A 168 8.78 -14.60 -15.70
C GLY A 168 9.46 -13.72 -16.75
N PRO A 169 10.32 -12.75 -16.38
CA PRO A 169 10.97 -11.90 -17.38
C PRO A 169 11.95 -12.65 -18.28
N ALA A 170 12.66 -13.66 -17.74
CA ALA A 170 13.54 -14.52 -18.53
C ALA A 170 12.73 -15.30 -19.58
N LEU A 171 11.64 -15.95 -19.14
CA LEU A 171 10.74 -16.68 -20.03
C LEU A 171 10.08 -15.74 -21.05
N GLY A 172 9.68 -14.53 -20.63
CA GLY A 172 9.13 -13.51 -21.51
C GLY A 172 10.12 -13.11 -22.61
N GLY A 173 11.36 -12.83 -22.26
CA GLY A 173 12.41 -12.51 -23.23
C GLY A 173 12.71 -13.66 -24.20
N ILE A 174 12.78 -14.89 -23.69
CA ILE A 174 12.96 -16.09 -24.53
C ILE A 174 11.79 -16.25 -25.50
N VAL A 175 10.54 -16.13 -25.02
CA VAL A 175 9.36 -16.28 -25.87
C VAL A 175 9.32 -15.19 -26.94
N VAL A 176 9.59 -13.93 -26.58
CA VAL A 176 9.64 -12.82 -27.53
C VAL A 176 10.77 -13.01 -28.55
N ALA A 177 11.94 -13.50 -28.14
CA ALA A 177 13.08 -13.71 -29.02
C ALA A 177 12.91 -14.92 -29.96
N SER A 178 12.35 -16.04 -29.47
CA SER A 178 12.21 -17.28 -30.24
C SER A 178 10.93 -17.35 -31.07
N PHE A 179 9.83 -16.81 -30.56
CA PHE A 179 8.50 -16.95 -31.18
C PHE A 179 7.87 -15.60 -31.56
N GLY A 180 8.55 -14.48 -31.28
CA GLY A 180 8.07 -13.13 -31.61
C GLY A 180 7.04 -12.56 -30.63
N LEU A 181 6.76 -11.26 -30.81
CA LEU A 181 5.85 -10.48 -29.96
C LEU A 181 4.40 -10.98 -30.01
N MET A 182 3.91 -11.38 -31.20
CA MET A 182 2.54 -11.88 -31.38
C MET A 182 2.25 -13.10 -30.50
N THR A 183 3.19 -14.04 -30.44
CA THR A 183 3.06 -15.26 -29.62
C THR A 183 3.04 -14.90 -28.14
N ALA A 184 3.89 -13.97 -27.70
CA ALA A 184 3.91 -13.50 -26.31
C ALA A 184 2.56 -12.87 -25.88
N PHE A 185 1.96 -12.02 -26.73
CA PHE A 185 0.66 -11.42 -26.46
C PHE A 185 -0.49 -12.43 -26.49
N ALA A 186 -0.48 -13.35 -27.46
CA ALA A 186 -1.50 -14.41 -27.55
C ALA A 186 -1.45 -15.34 -26.33
N VAL A 187 -0.27 -15.83 -25.95
CA VAL A 187 -0.07 -16.66 -24.75
C VAL A 187 -0.55 -15.90 -23.51
N THR A 188 -0.21 -14.62 -23.37
CA THR A 188 -0.65 -13.84 -22.22
C THR A 188 -2.17 -13.71 -22.17
N SER A 189 -2.81 -13.37 -23.29
CA SER A 189 -4.27 -13.26 -23.36
C SER A 189 -4.97 -14.58 -22.97
N LEU A 190 -4.41 -15.72 -23.37
CA LEU A 190 -4.89 -17.05 -22.96
C LEU A 190 -4.70 -17.29 -21.45
N THR A 191 -3.56 -16.87 -20.89
CA THR A 191 -3.31 -17.04 -19.44
C THR A 191 -4.27 -16.24 -18.57
N TYR A 192 -4.81 -15.10 -19.04
CA TYR A 192 -5.82 -14.33 -18.32
C TYR A 192 -7.21 -15.00 -18.32
N LEU A 193 -7.50 -15.88 -19.30
CA LEU A 193 -8.75 -16.65 -19.32
C LEU A 193 -8.79 -17.69 -18.19
N VAL A 194 -7.62 -18.24 -17.81
CA VAL A 194 -7.51 -19.29 -16.78
C VAL A 194 -8.12 -18.85 -15.43
N PRO A 195 -7.73 -17.72 -14.81
CA PRO A 195 -8.36 -17.24 -13.58
C PRO A 195 -9.80 -16.79 -13.80
N LEU A 196 -10.17 -16.24 -14.96
CA LEU A 196 -11.54 -15.83 -15.26
C LEU A 196 -12.51 -17.03 -15.21
N VAL A 197 -12.18 -18.12 -15.91
CA VAL A 197 -12.96 -19.37 -15.91
C VAL A 197 -12.98 -19.99 -14.52
N THR A 198 -11.87 -19.93 -13.80
CA THR A 198 -11.76 -20.47 -12.44
C THR A 198 -12.67 -19.72 -11.47
N ILE A 199 -12.65 -18.38 -11.48
CA ILE A 199 -13.54 -17.53 -10.66
C ILE A 199 -15.01 -17.74 -11.02
N TRP A 200 -15.31 -17.98 -12.31
CA TRP A 200 -16.65 -18.28 -12.77
C TRP A 200 -17.18 -19.63 -12.25
N ARG A 201 -16.32 -20.66 -12.17
CA ARG A 201 -16.69 -21.99 -11.69
C ARG A 201 -16.69 -22.10 -10.16
N CYS A 202 -15.71 -21.51 -9.49
CA CYS A 202 -15.57 -21.61 -8.04
C CYS A 202 -16.66 -20.79 -7.33
N LYS A 203 -17.35 -21.43 -6.38
CA LYS A 203 -18.27 -20.78 -5.45
C LYS A 203 -17.66 -20.87 -4.05
N TRP A 204 -17.65 -19.77 -3.31
CA TRP A 204 -17.26 -19.75 -1.90
C TRP A 204 -18.23 -18.86 -1.11
N MET A 205 -18.45 -19.22 0.16
CA MET A 205 -19.33 -18.46 1.05
C MET A 205 -18.57 -17.28 1.64
N VAL A 206 -19.09 -16.07 1.43
CA VAL A 206 -18.58 -14.86 2.09
C VAL A 206 -19.23 -14.80 3.46
N ARG A 207 -18.44 -14.88 4.54
CA ARG A 207 -18.96 -14.62 5.89
C ARG A 207 -19.33 -13.14 6.00
N SER A 208 -20.61 -12.88 6.25
CA SER A 208 -21.09 -11.52 6.48
C SER A 208 -20.57 -11.02 7.82
N SER A 209 -19.90 -9.85 7.84
CA SER A 209 -19.54 -9.21 9.11
C SER A 209 -20.82 -8.79 9.84
N PRO A 210 -20.98 -9.10 11.14
CA PRO A 210 -22.14 -8.68 11.93
C PRO A 210 -22.14 -7.18 12.25
N LEU A 211 -21.06 -6.46 11.95
CA LEU A 211 -20.94 -5.03 12.19
C LEU A 211 -21.46 -4.22 10.99
N PRO A 212 -22.21 -3.13 11.22
CA PRO A 212 -22.65 -2.22 10.16
C PRO A 212 -21.45 -1.70 9.38
N ARG A 213 -21.52 -1.79 8.04
CA ARG A 213 -20.51 -1.22 7.13
C ARG A 213 -20.29 0.26 7.46
N GLU A 214 -19.03 0.63 7.63
CA GLU A 214 -18.64 2.03 7.80
C GLU A 214 -18.88 2.79 6.49
N SER A 215 -19.31 4.06 6.58
CA SER A 215 -19.47 4.88 5.38
C SER A 215 -18.10 5.04 4.71
N MET A 216 -18.01 4.67 3.42
CA MET A 216 -16.80 4.77 2.60
C MET A 216 -16.14 6.15 2.70
N ARG A 217 -16.94 7.23 2.67
CA ARG A 217 -16.43 8.60 2.78
C ARG A 217 -15.81 8.86 4.15
N THR A 218 -16.45 8.41 5.24
CA THR A 218 -15.92 8.56 6.61
C THR A 218 -14.63 7.76 6.78
N ALA A 219 -14.60 6.54 6.26
CA ALA A 219 -13.42 5.67 6.29
C ALA A 219 -12.22 6.26 5.53
N ILE A 220 -12.43 6.79 4.33
CA ILE A 220 -11.37 7.44 3.53
C ILE A 220 -10.87 8.71 4.24
N TYR A 221 -11.78 9.53 4.76
CA TYR A 221 -11.43 10.75 5.46
C TYR A 221 -10.61 10.47 6.74
N ASP A 222 -11.04 9.50 7.55
CA ASP A 222 -10.33 9.12 8.76
C ASP A 222 -8.94 8.53 8.45
N GLY A 223 -8.82 7.72 7.39
CA GLY A 223 -7.53 7.19 6.94
C GLY A 223 -6.58 8.28 6.44
N LEU A 224 -7.07 9.22 5.63
CA LEU A 224 -6.28 10.35 5.13
C LEU A 224 -5.87 11.29 6.27
N ARG A 225 -6.80 11.62 7.18
CA ARG A 225 -6.53 12.45 8.35
C ARG A 225 -5.48 11.81 9.25
N PHE A 226 -5.60 10.51 9.54
CA PHE A 226 -4.61 9.78 10.34
C PHE A 226 -3.23 9.82 9.69
N THR A 227 -3.16 9.50 8.39
CA THR A 227 -1.92 9.50 7.61
C THR A 227 -1.27 10.88 7.57
N ALA A 228 -2.06 11.95 7.41
CA ALA A 228 -1.57 13.32 7.37
C ALA A 228 -1.09 13.84 8.74
N MET A 229 -1.60 13.30 9.84
CA MET A 229 -1.25 13.70 11.20
C MET A 229 -0.09 12.87 11.80
N SER A 230 0.15 11.64 11.35
CA SER A 230 1.33 10.86 11.77
C SER A 230 2.58 11.29 11.01
N SER A 231 3.58 11.81 11.74
CA SER A 231 4.87 12.22 11.18
C SER A 231 5.69 11.03 10.68
N GLU A 232 5.60 9.88 11.34
CA GLU A 232 6.31 8.64 10.99
C GLU A 232 5.81 8.09 9.66
N ILE A 233 4.48 7.97 9.51
CA ILE A 233 3.85 7.45 8.30
C ILE A 233 4.07 8.42 7.13
N LYS A 234 3.96 9.73 7.37
CA LYS A 234 4.24 10.75 6.35
C LYS A 234 5.67 10.67 5.86
N THR A 235 6.65 10.57 6.76
CA THR A 235 8.07 10.40 6.39
C THR A 235 8.27 9.14 5.55
N ALA A 236 7.68 8.01 5.96
CA ALA A 236 7.76 6.75 5.24
C ALA A 236 7.18 6.86 3.82
N ILE A 237 5.96 7.39 3.68
CA ILE A 237 5.28 7.55 2.39
C ILE A 237 6.05 8.52 1.49
N THR A 238 6.49 9.67 2.01
CA THR A 238 7.27 10.64 1.22
C THR A 238 8.57 10.03 0.72
N ARG A 239 9.33 9.34 1.58
CA ARG A 239 10.57 8.68 1.16
C ARG A 239 10.33 7.54 0.17
N GLY A 240 9.28 6.75 0.37
CA GLY A 240 8.87 5.72 -0.59
C GLY A 240 8.49 6.31 -1.95
N THR A 241 7.77 7.43 -1.96
CA THR A 241 7.35 8.14 -3.19
C THR A 241 8.56 8.72 -3.93
N LEU A 242 9.46 9.40 -3.22
CA LEU A 242 10.69 9.96 -3.79
C LEU A 242 11.62 8.85 -4.30
N PHE A 243 11.72 7.74 -3.56
CA PHE A 243 12.47 6.57 -4.00
C PHE A 243 11.86 5.98 -5.27
N GLY A 244 10.54 5.80 -5.35
CA GLY A 244 9.85 5.33 -6.55
C GLY A 244 10.07 6.25 -7.75
N LEU A 245 10.00 7.57 -7.53
CA LEU A 245 10.28 8.57 -8.56
C LEU A 245 11.72 8.50 -9.07
N ALA A 246 12.70 8.37 -8.19
CA ALA A 246 14.11 8.34 -8.59
C ALA A 246 14.49 7.00 -9.20
N SER A 247 14.17 5.88 -8.55
CA SER A 247 14.61 4.55 -8.95
C SER A 247 13.98 4.05 -10.26
N ILE A 248 12.77 4.50 -10.62
CA ILE A 248 12.04 3.95 -11.76
C ILE A 248 12.77 4.12 -13.09
N ALA A 249 13.69 5.09 -13.22
CA ALA A 249 14.53 5.25 -14.39
C ALA A 249 15.23 3.94 -14.80
N ILE A 250 15.64 3.12 -13.82
CA ILE A 250 16.29 1.83 -14.04
C ILE A 250 15.43 0.89 -14.88
N LEU A 251 14.12 0.81 -14.63
CA LEU A 251 13.21 -0.09 -15.35
C LEU A 251 12.53 0.58 -16.54
N ALA A 252 12.17 1.87 -16.42
CA ALA A 252 11.50 2.62 -17.47
C ALA A 252 12.39 2.86 -18.70
N LEU A 253 13.69 3.07 -18.48
CA LEU A 253 14.65 3.34 -19.55
C LEU A 253 15.44 2.09 -19.96
N LEU A 254 15.28 0.95 -19.26
CA LEU A 254 16.02 -0.28 -19.57
C LEU A 254 15.89 -0.74 -21.03
N PRO A 255 14.69 -0.70 -21.65
CA PRO A 255 14.58 -1.08 -23.07
C PRO A 255 15.44 -0.20 -23.98
N LEU A 256 15.54 1.10 -23.68
CA LEU A 256 16.40 2.06 -24.41
C LEU A 256 17.87 1.75 -24.19
N VAL A 257 18.29 1.43 -22.96
CA VAL A 257 19.68 1.02 -22.67
C VAL A 257 20.06 -0.22 -23.48
N VAL A 258 19.16 -1.20 -23.58
CA VAL A 258 19.41 -2.41 -24.36
C VAL A 258 19.50 -2.12 -25.86
N ARG A 259 18.55 -1.34 -26.39
CA ARG A 259 18.48 -0.99 -27.82
C ARG A 259 19.64 -0.11 -28.26
N ASP A 260 19.90 0.98 -27.54
CA ASP A 260 20.75 2.09 -27.99
C ASP A 260 22.20 1.98 -27.50
N GLN A 261 22.43 1.48 -26.27
CA GLN A 261 23.79 1.40 -25.70
C GLN A 261 24.42 0.01 -25.85
N LEU A 262 23.64 -1.05 -25.61
CA LEU A 262 24.15 -2.43 -25.63
C LEU A 262 24.00 -3.11 -27.00
N GLY A 263 23.27 -2.51 -27.94
CA GLY A 263 22.97 -3.10 -29.25
C GLY A 263 22.28 -4.47 -29.15
N GLY A 264 21.57 -4.71 -28.05
CA GLY A 264 20.98 -5.99 -27.70
C GLY A 264 19.56 -6.15 -28.23
N GLY A 265 19.13 -7.40 -28.37
CA GLY A 265 17.74 -7.75 -28.74
C GLY A 265 16.84 -8.07 -27.54
N PRO A 266 15.64 -8.61 -27.78
CA PRO A 266 14.70 -8.98 -26.71
C PRO A 266 15.23 -10.04 -25.75
N LEU A 267 16.13 -10.93 -26.22
CA LEU A 267 16.80 -11.91 -25.36
C LEU A 267 17.71 -11.23 -24.33
N ALA A 268 18.46 -10.20 -24.75
CA ALA A 268 19.30 -9.42 -23.85
C ALA A 268 18.44 -8.67 -22.82
N TYR A 269 17.36 -8.02 -23.28
CA TYR A 269 16.40 -7.35 -22.38
C TYR A 269 15.79 -8.29 -21.34
N GLY A 270 15.32 -9.48 -21.77
CA GLY A 270 14.80 -10.48 -20.84
C GLY A 270 15.83 -11.02 -19.86
N THR A 271 17.07 -11.20 -20.30
CA THR A 271 18.18 -11.64 -19.44
C THR A 271 18.52 -10.59 -18.38
N LEU A 272 18.56 -9.31 -18.77
CA LEU A 272 18.78 -8.20 -17.84
C LEU A 272 17.65 -8.06 -16.83
N MET A 273 16.39 -8.19 -17.27
CA MET A 273 15.23 -8.23 -16.36
C MET A 273 15.25 -9.43 -15.42
N ALA A 274 15.74 -10.60 -15.88
CA ALA A 274 15.95 -11.77 -15.03
C ALA A 274 17.04 -11.53 -13.97
N GLY A 275 18.12 -10.82 -14.34
CA GLY A 275 19.14 -10.35 -13.40
C GLY A 275 18.54 -9.48 -12.30
N PHE A 276 17.73 -8.49 -12.67
CA PHE A 276 16.98 -7.66 -11.72
C PHE A 276 16.07 -8.50 -10.80
N GLY A 277 15.30 -9.44 -11.37
CA GLY A 277 14.43 -10.34 -10.62
C GLY A 277 15.19 -11.30 -9.67
N THR A 278 16.40 -11.70 -10.03
CA THR A 278 17.26 -12.57 -9.20
C THR A 278 17.75 -11.82 -7.97
N GLY A 279 18.26 -10.60 -8.14
CA GLY A 279 18.66 -9.74 -7.03
C GLY A 279 17.50 -9.41 -6.10
N ALA A 280 16.32 -9.15 -6.67
CA ALA A 280 15.08 -8.91 -5.93
C ALA A 280 14.69 -10.10 -5.01
N VAL A 281 14.84 -11.35 -5.47
CA VAL A 281 14.57 -12.53 -4.64
C VAL A 281 15.64 -12.76 -3.58
N PHE A 282 16.92 -12.58 -3.93
CA PHE A 282 18.00 -12.69 -2.95
C PHE A 282 17.80 -11.71 -1.78
N ALA A 283 17.44 -10.46 -2.09
CA ALA A 283 17.09 -9.47 -1.07
C ALA A 283 15.86 -9.89 -0.26
N GLY A 284 14.80 -10.40 -0.90
CA GLY A 284 13.59 -10.85 -0.21
C GLY A 284 13.85 -11.96 0.83
N ILE A 285 14.69 -12.93 0.50
CA ILE A 285 15.08 -14.03 1.42
C ILE A 285 15.98 -13.51 2.54
N SER A 286 16.94 -12.65 2.19
CA SER A 286 17.94 -12.13 3.14
C SER A 286 17.42 -11.00 4.03
N ASN A 287 16.25 -10.43 3.71
CA ASN A 287 15.68 -9.26 4.39
C ASN A 287 15.48 -9.47 5.90
N SER A 288 15.12 -10.68 6.33
CA SER A 288 14.94 -11.02 7.75
C SER A 288 16.26 -10.98 8.53
N VAL A 289 17.36 -11.41 7.90
CA VAL A 289 18.72 -11.37 8.47
C VAL A 289 19.20 -9.93 8.54
N PHE A 290 19.06 -9.18 7.44
CA PHE A 290 19.48 -7.78 7.37
C PHE A 290 18.75 -6.88 8.38
N ARG A 291 17.46 -7.12 8.63
CA ARG A 291 16.68 -6.38 9.63
C ARG A 291 17.06 -6.69 11.07
N ARG A 292 17.67 -7.84 11.35
CA ARG A 292 18.17 -8.17 12.69
C ARG A 292 19.48 -7.46 13.02
N SER A 293 20.28 -7.14 11.99
CA SER A 293 21.63 -6.58 12.16
C SER A 293 21.73 -5.08 11.84
N LEU A 294 20.82 -4.54 11.03
CA LEU A 294 20.83 -3.16 10.58
C LEU A 294 19.50 -2.47 10.89
N SER A 295 19.57 -1.19 11.24
CA SER A 295 18.38 -0.35 11.36
C SER A 295 17.73 -0.14 10.00
N GLN A 296 16.42 0.07 10.01
CA GLN A 296 15.62 0.37 8.82
C GLN A 296 16.18 1.54 8.01
N GLU A 297 16.71 2.56 8.68
CA GLU A 297 17.34 3.71 8.04
C GLU A 297 18.57 3.30 7.23
N ARG A 298 19.45 2.48 7.82
CA ARG A 298 20.65 1.99 7.13
C ARG A 298 20.29 1.11 5.93
N LEU A 299 19.26 0.28 6.06
CA LEU A 299 18.75 -0.52 4.95
C LEU A 299 18.22 0.33 3.81
N MET A 300 17.46 1.39 4.11
CA MET A 300 16.95 2.32 3.11
C MET A 300 18.10 3.06 2.39
N THR A 301 19.10 3.53 3.15
CA THR A 301 20.30 4.17 2.59
C THR A 301 21.09 3.22 1.70
N LEU A 302 21.35 1.99 2.14
CA LEU A 302 22.04 0.98 1.34
C LEU A 302 21.25 0.63 0.07
N ALA A 303 19.93 0.55 0.16
CA ALA A 303 19.05 0.33 -0.99
C ALA A 303 19.14 1.47 -2.01
N CYS A 304 19.12 2.72 -1.55
CA CYS A 304 19.29 3.90 -2.41
C CYS A 304 20.66 3.91 -3.09
N VAL A 305 21.73 3.62 -2.34
CA VAL A 305 23.10 3.53 -2.89
C VAL A 305 23.23 2.41 -3.91
N ALA A 306 22.67 1.23 -3.64
CA ALA A 306 22.68 0.11 -4.58
C ALA A 306 21.93 0.44 -5.88
N CYS A 307 20.76 1.10 -5.79
CA CYS A 307 20.03 1.55 -6.98
C CYS A 307 20.77 2.68 -7.72
N ALA A 308 21.43 3.60 -7.00
CA ALA A 308 22.20 4.68 -7.60
C ALA A 308 23.42 4.12 -8.36
N ALA A 309 24.14 3.18 -7.75
CA ALA A 309 25.24 2.45 -8.39
C ALA A 309 24.76 1.67 -9.63
N CYS A 310 23.59 1.02 -9.56
CA CYS A 310 22.98 0.38 -10.72
C CYS A 310 22.68 1.39 -11.84
N SER A 311 22.01 2.50 -11.52
CA SER A 311 21.64 3.55 -12.49
C SER A 311 22.88 4.15 -13.16
N LEU A 312 23.90 4.48 -12.37
CA LEU A 312 25.17 5.01 -12.89
C LEU A 312 25.93 3.97 -13.73
N SER A 313 25.95 2.70 -13.29
CA SER A 313 26.59 1.63 -14.06
C SER A 313 25.90 1.41 -15.41
N LEU A 314 24.57 1.51 -15.48
CA LEU A 314 23.81 1.41 -16.74
C LEU A 314 24.03 2.62 -17.66
N ALA A 315 24.40 3.79 -17.11
CA ALA A 315 24.71 4.98 -17.89
C ALA A 315 26.06 4.89 -18.60
N LEU A 316 27.00 4.11 -18.04
CA LEU A 316 28.41 4.07 -18.47
C LEU A 316 28.81 2.74 -19.12
N THR A 317 27.99 1.69 -19.00
CA THR A 317 28.38 0.35 -19.44
C THR A 317 27.96 0.05 -20.87
N SER A 318 28.87 -0.56 -21.63
CA SER A 318 28.57 -1.19 -22.93
C SER A 318 28.54 -2.71 -22.85
N SER A 319 28.67 -3.30 -21.65
CA SER A 319 28.74 -4.75 -21.45
C SER A 319 27.47 -5.31 -20.81
N ILE A 320 26.86 -6.30 -21.46
CA ILE A 320 25.66 -6.99 -20.96
C ILE A 320 25.93 -7.65 -19.61
N ALA A 321 27.13 -8.21 -19.39
CA ALA A 321 27.48 -8.87 -18.13
C ALA A 321 27.54 -7.88 -16.97
N VAL A 322 28.14 -6.70 -17.19
CA VAL A 322 28.21 -5.63 -16.18
C VAL A 322 26.81 -5.08 -15.90
N ALA A 323 26.01 -4.85 -16.94
CA ALA A 323 24.61 -4.43 -16.81
C ALA A 323 23.77 -5.45 -16.01
N ALA A 324 23.99 -6.75 -16.22
CA ALA A 324 23.27 -7.82 -15.50
C ALA A 324 23.60 -7.82 -14.00
N ILE A 325 24.88 -7.68 -13.64
CA ILE A 325 25.33 -7.59 -12.24
C ILE A 325 24.79 -6.31 -11.59
N ALA A 326 24.87 -5.18 -12.29
CA ALA A 326 24.33 -3.90 -11.84
C ALA A 326 22.82 -4.01 -11.57
N LEU A 327 22.05 -4.61 -12.49
CA LEU A 327 20.61 -4.83 -12.32
C LEU A 327 20.29 -5.78 -11.18
N ALA A 328 21.09 -6.81 -10.94
CA ALA A 328 20.92 -7.66 -9.75
C ALA A 328 21.10 -6.83 -8.46
N MET A 329 22.11 -5.97 -8.38
CA MET A 329 22.26 -5.05 -7.25
C MET A 329 21.09 -4.05 -7.14
N GLY A 330 20.64 -3.48 -8.27
CA GLY A 330 19.49 -2.59 -8.35
C GLY A 330 18.20 -3.26 -7.88
N GLY A 331 17.93 -4.48 -8.32
CA GLY A 331 16.77 -5.28 -7.89
C GLY A 331 16.79 -5.63 -6.41
N ALA A 332 17.98 -5.92 -5.86
CA ALA A 332 18.16 -6.14 -4.43
C ALA A 332 17.86 -4.87 -3.61
N GLY A 333 18.40 -3.72 -4.04
CA GLY A 333 18.10 -2.42 -3.43
C GLY A 333 16.61 -2.08 -3.51
N TRP A 334 16.01 -2.26 -4.70
CA TRP A 334 14.59 -2.01 -4.96
C TRP A 334 13.68 -2.73 -3.97
N VAL A 335 13.85 -4.06 -3.81
CA VAL A 335 13.03 -4.85 -2.89
C VAL A 335 13.28 -4.47 -1.43
N THR A 336 14.53 -4.20 -1.06
CA THR A 336 14.89 -3.84 0.31
C THR A 336 14.22 -2.52 0.74
N ALA A 337 14.27 -1.50 -0.12
CA ALA A 337 13.58 -0.23 0.11
C ALA A 337 12.06 -0.43 0.18
N TRP A 338 11.47 -1.09 -0.83
CA TRP A 338 10.02 -1.20 -0.93
C TRP A 338 9.40 -2.00 0.23
N SER A 339 10.00 -3.16 0.54
CA SER A 339 9.59 -3.97 1.69
C SER A 339 9.81 -3.23 3.00
N GLY A 340 10.90 -2.46 3.13
CA GLY A 340 11.17 -1.63 4.28
C GLY A 340 10.04 -0.64 4.55
N VAL A 341 9.81 0.27 3.62
CA VAL A 341 8.80 1.31 3.82
C VAL A 341 7.42 0.71 4.08
N GLY A 342 7.05 -0.37 3.39
CA GLY A 342 5.78 -1.07 3.60
C GLY A 342 5.62 -1.61 5.02
N VAL A 343 6.67 -2.26 5.57
CA VAL A 343 6.67 -2.74 6.96
C VAL A 343 6.62 -1.59 7.96
N THR A 344 7.35 -0.49 7.73
CA THR A 344 7.29 0.69 8.60
C THR A 344 5.87 1.26 8.66
N VAL A 345 5.20 1.41 7.51
CA VAL A 345 3.82 1.89 7.46
C VAL A 345 2.87 0.93 8.16
N GLN A 346 3.06 -0.38 8.00
CA GLN A 346 2.26 -1.41 8.66
C GLN A 346 2.39 -1.35 10.19
N LEU A 347 3.61 -1.29 10.72
CA LEU A 347 3.87 -1.25 12.16
C LEU A 347 3.52 0.09 12.80
N ALA A 348 3.64 1.19 12.06
CA ALA A 348 3.23 2.51 12.54
C ALA A 348 1.70 2.67 12.57
N SER A 349 0.97 1.84 11.81
CA SER A 349 -0.49 1.96 11.69
C SER A 349 -1.24 1.06 12.67
N PRO A 350 -2.15 1.62 13.48
CA PRO A 350 -3.07 0.82 14.29
C PRO A 350 -3.96 -0.10 13.45
N ARG A 351 -4.36 -1.25 14.02
CA ARG A 351 -5.21 -2.27 13.35
C ARG A 351 -6.49 -1.73 12.71
N TRP A 352 -7.08 -0.67 13.25
CA TRP A 352 -8.34 -0.10 12.75
C TRP A 352 -8.17 0.74 11.46
N VAL A 353 -6.95 1.21 11.14
CA VAL A 353 -6.66 2.08 9.98
C VAL A 353 -5.59 1.52 9.04
N VAL A 354 -4.84 0.51 9.46
CA VAL A 354 -3.71 -0.07 8.73
C VAL A 354 -3.99 -0.37 7.26
N GLY A 355 -5.12 -0.99 6.92
CA GLY A 355 -5.46 -1.28 5.51
C GLY A 355 -5.61 -0.02 4.65
N ARG A 356 -6.12 1.07 5.24
CA ARG A 356 -6.31 2.35 4.55
C ARG A 356 -4.99 3.08 4.39
N THR A 357 -4.17 3.09 5.43
CA THR A 357 -2.83 3.66 5.38
C THR A 357 -1.96 2.96 4.32
N ILE A 358 -2.00 1.63 4.27
CA ILE A 358 -1.29 0.83 3.25
C ILE A 358 -1.79 1.18 1.85
N SER A 359 -3.11 1.36 1.67
CA SER A 359 -3.67 1.73 0.36
C SER A 359 -3.19 3.10 -0.11
N ILE A 360 -3.17 4.10 0.78
CA ILE A 360 -2.64 5.44 0.50
C ILE A 360 -1.13 5.37 0.19
N TYR A 361 -0.41 4.54 0.93
CA TYR A 361 1.01 4.28 0.73
C TYR A 361 1.29 3.70 -0.67
N TYR A 362 0.61 2.65 -1.09
CA TYR A 362 0.78 2.08 -2.43
C TYR A 362 0.41 3.09 -3.52
N ALA A 363 -0.70 3.81 -3.33
CA ALA A 363 -1.12 4.85 -4.26
C ALA A 363 0.00 5.86 -4.52
N LEU A 364 0.53 6.46 -3.46
CA LEU A 364 1.53 7.52 -3.58
C LEU A 364 2.86 7.01 -4.13
N ILE A 365 3.26 5.77 -3.82
CA ILE A 365 4.44 5.17 -4.46
C ILE A 365 4.22 4.96 -5.95
N ASP A 366 3.09 4.39 -6.35
CA ASP A 366 2.78 4.16 -7.77
C ASP A 366 2.66 5.49 -8.51
N GLY A 367 2.14 6.53 -7.85
CA GLY A 367 2.17 7.91 -8.33
C GLY A 367 3.59 8.45 -8.52
N GLY A 368 4.50 8.17 -7.58
CA GLY A 368 5.92 8.48 -7.70
C GLY A 368 6.58 7.76 -8.88
N ILE A 369 6.31 6.47 -9.05
CA ILE A 369 6.76 5.66 -10.19
C ILE A 369 6.26 6.24 -11.53
N ALA A 370 4.98 6.59 -11.61
CA ALA A 370 4.40 7.19 -12.81
C ALA A 370 5.00 8.57 -13.12
N ALA A 371 5.15 9.42 -12.10
CA ALA A 371 5.78 10.74 -12.24
C ALA A 371 7.25 10.62 -12.64
N GLY A 372 8.02 9.73 -12.02
CA GLY A 372 9.41 9.47 -12.37
C GLY A 372 9.58 8.94 -13.79
N SER A 373 8.70 8.05 -14.22
CA SER A 373 8.69 7.55 -15.61
C SER A 373 8.51 8.70 -16.62
N TRP A 374 7.62 9.65 -16.33
CA TRP A 374 7.43 10.85 -17.16
C TRP A 374 8.64 11.79 -17.11
N VAL A 375 9.17 12.09 -15.92
CA VAL A 375 10.32 12.99 -15.72
C VAL A 375 11.56 12.45 -16.42
N TRP A 376 11.98 11.22 -16.10
CA TRP A 376 13.20 10.64 -16.67
C TRP A 376 13.05 10.33 -18.16
N GLY A 377 11.86 9.95 -18.62
CA GLY A 377 11.57 9.82 -20.05
C GLY A 377 11.70 11.14 -20.80
N THR A 378 11.25 12.25 -20.20
CA THR A 378 11.37 13.60 -20.79
C THR A 378 12.84 14.05 -20.82
N VAL A 379 13.61 13.78 -19.76
CA VAL A 379 15.05 14.07 -19.73
C VAL A 379 15.79 13.25 -20.78
N ALA A 380 15.46 11.96 -20.93
CA ALA A 380 16.05 11.09 -21.94
C ALA A 380 15.78 11.62 -23.35
N GLN A 381 14.53 11.99 -23.65
CA GLN A 381 14.13 12.48 -24.98
C GLN A 381 14.73 13.84 -25.34
N ASN A 382 14.77 14.79 -24.39
CA ASN A 382 15.17 16.17 -24.68
C ASN A 382 16.67 16.40 -24.51
N HIS A 383 17.37 15.55 -23.75
CA HIS A 383 18.80 15.70 -23.47
C HIS A 383 19.55 14.42 -23.88
N SER A 384 19.62 13.42 -23.01
CA SER A 384 20.21 12.12 -23.32
C SER A 384 19.81 11.05 -22.31
N LEU A 385 19.85 9.79 -22.75
CA LEU A 385 19.65 8.62 -21.90
C LEU A 385 20.64 8.56 -20.73
N THR A 386 21.91 8.86 -20.99
CA THR A 386 22.98 8.90 -19.96
C THR A 386 22.68 9.94 -18.88
N LEU A 387 22.31 11.17 -19.26
CA LEU A 387 21.97 12.22 -18.31
C LEU A 387 20.73 11.88 -17.47
N ALA A 388 19.74 11.20 -18.05
CA ALA A 388 18.58 10.73 -17.30
C ALA A 388 18.98 9.70 -16.21
N LEU A 389 19.87 8.76 -16.54
CA LEU A 389 20.35 7.74 -15.61
C LEU A 389 21.30 8.30 -14.53
N GLU A 390 22.17 9.23 -14.88
CA GLU A 390 23.04 9.95 -13.94
C GLU A 390 22.22 10.85 -13.00
N GLY A 391 21.25 11.59 -13.55
CA GLY A 391 20.31 12.38 -12.77
C GLY A 391 19.48 11.54 -11.80
N SER A 392 19.03 10.36 -12.23
CA SER A 392 18.37 9.37 -11.37
C SER A 392 19.28 8.89 -10.24
N ALA A 393 20.55 8.59 -10.53
CA ALA A 393 21.53 8.20 -9.52
C ALA A 393 21.73 9.33 -8.49
N GLY A 394 21.87 10.58 -8.94
CA GLY A 394 21.94 11.75 -8.06
C GLY A 394 20.70 11.91 -7.20
N ALA A 395 19.50 11.76 -7.78
CA ALA A 395 18.24 11.82 -7.06
C ALA A 395 18.13 10.71 -5.98
N LEU A 396 18.58 9.50 -6.28
CA LEU A 396 18.62 8.40 -5.29
C LEU A 396 19.56 8.70 -4.11
N LEU A 397 20.72 9.31 -4.38
CA LEU A 397 21.63 9.75 -3.31
C LEU A 397 21.03 10.89 -2.48
N LEU A 398 20.27 11.80 -3.10
CA LEU A 398 19.52 12.82 -2.37
C LEU A 398 18.42 12.20 -1.49
N VAL A 399 17.73 11.16 -1.97
CA VAL A 399 16.77 10.39 -1.16
C VAL A 399 17.46 9.70 0.02
N ALA A 400 18.67 9.18 -0.18
CA ALA A 400 19.47 8.65 0.93
C ALA A 400 19.82 9.76 1.94
N ALA A 401 20.26 10.93 1.47
CA ALA A 401 20.61 12.07 2.31
C ALA A 401 19.40 12.63 3.10
N THR A 402 18.18 12.57 2.54
CA THR A 402 16.96 12.98 3.28
C THR A 402 16.74 12.17 4.55
N GLY A 403 17.30 10.96 4.64
CA GLY A 403 17.31 10.12 5.84
C GLY A 403 18.05 10.74 7.03
N LEU A 404 18.97 11.69 6.79
CA LEU A 404 19.66 12.44 7.85
C LEU A 404 18.74 13.47 8.51
N LEU A 405 17.82 14.06 7.75
CA LEU A 405 16.86 15.07 8.23
C LEU A 405 15.58 14.44 8.75
N PHE A 406 15.11 13.36 8.09
CA PHE A 406 13.86 12.68 8.37
C PHE A 406 14.07 11.16 8.46
N PRO A 407 14.67 10.66 9.55
CA PRO A 407 14.96 9.24 9.71
C PRO A 407 13.68 8.41 9.87
N LEU A 408 13.67 7.21 9.28
CA LEU A 408 12.61 6.23 9.49
C LEU A 408 12.74 5.68 10.91
N ARG A 409 11.93 6.23 11.83
CA ARG A 409 11.88 5.74 13.21
C ARG A 409 11.20 4.37 13.26
N GLU A 410 11.87 3.41 13.89
CA GLU A 410 11.30 2.11 14.20
C GLU A 410 10.37 2.24 15.41
N ARG A 411 9.10 1.84 15.23
CA ARG A 411 8.23 1.58 16.37
C ARG A 411 8.60 0.22 16.94
N ARG A 412 9.11 0.18 18.17
CA ARG A 412 9.44 -1.07 18.89
C ARG A 412 8.15 -1.88 19.08
N GLU A 413 8.19 -3.19 18.81
CA GLU A 413 7.07 -4.15 19.01
C GLU A 413 6.50 -4.17 20.45
N SER A 414 7.16 -3.52 21.40
CA SER A 414 6.84 -3.54 22.83
C SER A 414 5.72 -2.58 23.26
N ASP A 415 4.89 -2.06 22.35
CA ASP A 415 3.73 -1.24 22.69
C ASP A 415 2.47 -2.12 22.49
N PRO A 416 1.87 -2.65 23.57
CA PRO A 416 0.74 -3.59 23.48
C PRO A 416 -0.38 -3.03 22.58
N ASP A 417 -0.93 -3.89 21.70
CA ASP A 417 -2.13 -3.57 20.93
C ASP A 417 -3.22 -3.07 21.91
N ALA A 418 -3.77 -1.89 21.65
CA ALA A 418 -4.72 -1.16 22.50
C ALA A 418 -6.12 -1.82 22.56
N LEU A 419 -6.19 -3.09 22.97
CA LEU A 419 -7.44 -3.86 23.07
C LEU A 419 -7.83 -4.23 24.49
N GLU A 420 -7.01 -3.96 25.51
CA GLU A 420 -7.38 -4.29 26.89
C GLU A 420 -7.86 -3.04 27.67
N ASP A 421 -9.09 -3.19 28.19
CA ASP A 421 -9.85 -2.40 29.15
C ASP A 421 -10.17 -0.92 28.85
N PHE A 422 -11.09 -0.67 27.91
CA PHE A 422 -11.98 0.49 28.03
C PHE A 422 -13.42 0.01 28.26
N ASP A 423 -13.85 0.03 29.52
CA ASP A 423 -15.27 -0.13 29.85
C ASP A 423 -16.02 1.15 29.52
N ALA A 424 -16.97 1.03 28.59
CA ALA A 424 -17.83 2.14 28.25
C ALA A 424 -18.60 2.60 29.51
N PRO A 425 -18.60 3.90 29.83
CA PRO A 425 -19.33 4.39 30.99
C PRO A 425 -20.82 4.05 30.84
N ALA A 426 -21.44 3.60 31.93
CA ALA A 426 -22.87 3.29 31.94
C ALA A 426 -23.68 4.55 31.61
N VAL A 427 -24.35 4.55 30.45
CA VAL A 427 -25.18 5.67 30.01
C VAL A 427 -26.65 5.35 30.32
N ALA A 428 -27.34 6.29 30.97
CA ALA A 428 -28.77 6.14 31.29
C ALA A 428 -29.69 6.15 30.05
N LEU A 429 -29.18 6.62 28.91
CA LEU A 429 -29.89 6.68 27.64
C LEU A 429 -29.55 5.48 26.77
N ASN A 430 -30.56 4.86 26.14
CA ASN A 430 -30.37 3.81 25.14
C ASN A 430 -29.90 4.43 23.81
N LEU A 431 -28.59 4.60 23.65
CA LEU A 431 -27.98 5.19 22.46
C LEU A 431 -27.85 4.15 21.35
N LYS A 432 -28.35 4.49 20.14
CA LYS A 432 -28.06 3.71 18.94
C LYS A 432 -26.60 3.97 18.51
N PRO A 433 -25.93 3.03 17.82
CA PRO A 433 -24.56 3.21 17.32
C PRO A 433 -24.32 4.54 16.57
N ARG A 434 -25.31 4.99 15.80
CA ARG A 434 -25.27 6.23 15.01
C ARG A 434 -25.74 7.49 15.76
N SER A 435 -26.10 7.38 17.03
CA SER A 435 -26.55 8.53 17.82
C SER A 435 -25.39 9.50 18.06
N GLY A 436 -25.58 10.78 17.77
CA GLY A 436 -24.59 11.83 17.97
C GLY A 436 -25.09 13.15 17.38
N PRO A 437 -24.27 14.21 17.38
CA PRO A 437 -22.88 14.26 17.87
C PRO A 437 -22.77 14.04 19.39
N ILE A 438 -21.72 13.35 19.83
CA ILE A 438 -21.42 13.20 21.26
C ILE A 438 -20.37 14.24 21.65
N VAL A 439 -20.69 15.02 22.67
CA VAL A 439 -19.80 16.04 23.26
C VAL A 439 -19.26 15.48 24.56
N VAL A 440 -17.93 15.42 24.65
CA VAL A 440 -17.22 15.00 25.85
C VAL A 440 -16.64 16.25 26.50
N LYS A 441 -16.92 16.42 27.79
CA LYS A 441 -16.29 17.44 28.63
C LYS A 441 -15.50 16.77 29.74
N VAL A 442 -14.27 17.20 29.95
CA VAL A 442 -13.43 16.75 31.07
C VAL A 442 -13.02 17.95 31.88
N GLU A 443 -13.36 17.95 33.17
CA GLU A 443 -13.04 19.03 34.09
C GLU A 443 -11.79 18.70 34.90
N TYR A 444 -10.80 19.58 34.82
CA TYR A 444 -9.55 19.50 35.56
C TYR A 444 -9.46 20.67 36.53
N LEU A 445 -9.07 20.37 37.76
CA LEU A 445 -8.59 21.35 38.74
C LEU A 445 -7.06 21.38 38.68
N VAL A 446 -6.47 22.49 38.24
CA VAL A 446 -5.02 22.64 38.02
C VAL A 446 -4.53 23.90 38.76
N PRO A 447 -3.58 23.76 39.71
CA PRO A 447 -2.97 24.90 40.40
C PRO A 447 -2.20 25.82 39.45
N GLU A 448 -2.08 27.11 39.80
CA GLU A 448 -1.42 28.11 38.95
C GLU A 448 0.05 27.75 38.66
N GLU A 449 0.73 27.12 39.62
CA GLU A 449 2.12 26.67 39.52
C GLU A 449 2.34 25.65 38.40
N ASN A 450 1.34 24.81 38.12
CA ASN A 450 1.41 23.76 37.11
C ASN A 450 0.84 24.19 35.74
N ARG A 451 0.43 25.46 35.60
CA ARG A 451 -0.29 25.97 34.42
C ARG A 451 0.47 25.75 33.11
N GLU A 452 1.76 26.07 33.07
CA GLU A 452 2.55 25.98 31.83
C GLU A 452 2.76 24.53 31.40
N ALA A 453 3.14 23.67 32.34
CA ALA A 453 3.27 22.23 32.10
C ALA A 453 1.94 21.61 31.65
N PHE A 454 0.82 22.01 32.26
CA PHE A 454 -0.51 21.55 31.85
C PHE A 454 -0.85 21.98 30.43
N LEU A 455 -0.61 23.25 30.07
CA LEU A 455 -0.88 23.73 28.70
C LEU A 455 -0.04 23.01 27.65
N GLU A 456 1.23 22.70 27.94
CA GLU A 456 2.10 21.93 27.05
C GLU A 456 1.57 20.50 26.82
N LEU A 457 1.24 19.79 27.90
CA LEU A 457 0.64 18.45 27.82
C LEU A 457 -0.72 18.47 27.09
N MET A 458 -1.52 19.52 27.30
CA MET A 458 -2.81 19.66 26.62
C MET A 458 -2.67 19.96 25.12
N ARG A 459 -1.60 20.63 24.68
CA ARG A 459 -1.28 20.77 23.25
C ARG A 459 -0.97 19.41 22.62
N ALA A 460 -0.18 18.58 23.29
CA ALA A 460 0.08 17.21 22.85
C ALA A 460 -1.21 16.37 22.83
N ARG A 461 -2.02 16.46 23.88
CA ARG A 461 -3.30 15.74 24.02
C ARG A 461 -4.29 16.12 22.93
N ARG A 462 -4.40 17.41 22.57
CA ARG A 462 -5.20 17.88 21.45
C ARG A 462 -4.81 17.17 20.14
N HIS A 463 -3.51 17.02 19.89
CA HIS A 463 -3.00 16.38 18.69
C HIS A 463 -3.37 14.88 18.65
N VAL A 464 -3.19 14.19 19.77
CA VAL A 464 -3.57 12.78 19.96
C VAL A 464 -5.07 12.57 19.75
N HIS A 465 -5.93 13.28 20.48
CA HIS A 465 -7.38 13.16 20.37
C HIS A 465 -7.87 13.49 18.96
N SER A 466 -7.30 14.50 18.33
CA SER A 466 -7.62 14.85 16.94
C SER A 466 -7.22 13.72 15.97
N ARG A 467 -6.06 13.09 16.15
CA ARG A 467 -5.61 11.95 15.34
C ARG A 467 -6.58 10.76 15.40
N VAL A 468 -7.16 10.47 16.56
CA VAL A 468 -8.02 9.27 16.77
C VAL A 468 -9.51 9.49 16.49
N GLY A 469 -9.95 10.73 16.26
CA GLY A 469 -11.30 11.02 15.78
C GLY A 469 -12.01 12.22 16.42
N ALA A 470 -11.43 12.86 17.43
CA ALA A 470 -12.03 14.04 18.05
C ALA A 470 -12.11 15.20 17.06
N ARG A 471 -13.19 15.97 17.12
CA ARG A 471 -13.46 17.19 16.33
C ARG A 471 -13.76 18.34 17.27
N HIS A 472 -13.51 19.57 16.82
CA HIS A 472 -13.78 20.80 17.60
C HIS A 472 -13.21 20.74 19.02
N TRP A 473 -11.96 20.27 19.15
CA TRP A 473 -11.29 20.21 20.44
C TRP A 473 -10.96 21.63 20.93
N THR A 474 -11.36 21.95 22.15
CA THR A 474 -11.13 23.23 22.81
C THR A 474 -10.74 23.02 24.26
N LEU A 475 -9.88 23.90 24.78
CA LEU A 475 -9.57 23.99 26.20
C LEU A 475 -10.04 25.35 26.70
N GLN A 476 -10.86 25.36 27.73
CA GLN A 476 -11.46 26.55 28.32
C GLN A 476 -10.97 26.69 29.76
N ARG A 477 -10.78 27.92 30.22
CA ARG A 477 -10.47 28.26 31.60
C ARG A 477 -11.69 28.94 32.21
N ASN A 478 -12.11 28.52 33.41
CA ASN A 478 -13.21 29.17 34.10
C ASN A 478 -12.74 30.55 34.61
N LEU A 479 -13.54 31.59 34.34
CA LEU A 479 -13.27 32.97 34.74
C LEU A 479 -13.60 33.22 36.23
N GLN A 480 -14.51 32.45 36.80
CA GLN A 480 -14.92 32.55 38.21
C GLN A 480 -14.04 31.68 39.10
N GLU A 481 -13.59 30.53 38.59
CA GLU A 481 -12.70 29.60 39.29
C GLU A 481 -11.43 29.37 38.45
N PRO A 482 -10.39 30.21 38.60
CA PRO A 482 -9.23 30.19 37.70
C PRO A 482 -8.44 28.87 37.69
N MET A 483 -8.59 28.04 38.72
CA MET A 483 -7.99 26.70 38.79
C MET A 483 -8.77 25.65 37.98
N GLN A 484 -9.99 25.95 37.55
CA GLN A 484 -10.82 25.02 36.81
C GLN A 484 -10.64 25.18 35.28
N TRP A 485 -10.31 24.08 34.64
CA TRP A 485 -10.11 23.96 33.20
C TRP A 485 -11.04 22.91 32.61
N ILE A 486 -11.61 23.19 31.45
CA ILE A 486 -12.57 22.31 30.77
C ILE A 486 -12.03 21.97 29.38
N GLU A 487 -11.67 20.70 29.19
CA GLU A 487 -11.43 20.12 27.86
C GLU A 487 -12.78 19.75 27.25
N THR A 488 -13.08 20.24 26.05
CA THR A 488 -14.28 19.86 25.31
C THR A 488 -13.89 19.34 23.93
N PHE A 489 -14.47 18.22 23.52
CA PHE A 489 -14.36 17.73 22.14
C PHE A 489 -15.61 17.00 21.69
N ARG A 490 -15.78 16.86 20.37
CA ARG A 490 -16.94 16.21 19.76
C ARG A 490 -16.53 14.97 18.99
N THR A 491 -17.40 13.96 18.99
CA THR A 491 -17.33 12.83 18.08
C THR A 491 -18.65 12.73 17.28
N PRO A 492 -18.62 12.30 16.01
CA PRO A 492 -19.82 12.31 15.17
C PRO A 492 -20.93 11.38 15.67
N THR A 493 -20.55 10.23 16.22
CA THR A 493 -21.49 9.20 16.71
C THR A 493 -21.00 8.57 18.01
N TRP A 494 -21.90 7.90 18.72
CA TRP A 494 -21.61 7.11 19.92
C TRP A 494 -20.56 6.03 19.64
N THR A 495 -20.68 5.34 18.50
CA THR A 495 -19.67 4.38 18.09
C THR A 495 -18.32 5.05 17.83
N ASP A 496 -18.27 6.28 17.32
CA ASP A 496 -17.00 6.99 17.14
C ASP A 496 -16.38 7.42 18.48
N TYR A 497 -17.19 7.72 19.50
CA TYR A 497 -16.70 7.93 20.87
C TYR A 497 -16.07 6.67 21.47
N LEU A 498 -16.76 5.53 21.37
CA LEU A 498 -16.22 4.25 21.84
C LEU A 498 -14.93 3.90 21.11
N ARG A 499 -14.94 4.02 19.77
CA ARG A 499 -13.77 3.81 18.94
C ARG A 499 -12.63 4.72 19.33
N LEU A 500 -12.87 6.01 19.56
CA LEU A 500 -11.83 6.95 19.95
C LEU A 500 -11.03 6.44 21.15
N ASN A 501 -11.71 5.96 22.20
CA ASN A 501 -11.05 5.44 23.41
C ASN A 501 -10.30 4.13 23.15
N HIS A 502 -10.86 3.24 22.32
CA HIS A 502 -10.15 2.02 21.88
C HIS A 502 -8.99 2.28 20.90
N ARG A 503 -8.91 3.48 20.31
CA ARG A 503 -7.86 3.85 19.33
C ARG A 503 -6.63 4.47 20.00
N LEU A 504 -6.67 4.81 21.28
CA LEU A 504 -5.56 5.40 22.03
C LEU A 504 -4.47 4.35 22.31
N THR A 505 -3.22 4.68 21.99
CA THR A 505 -2.07 3.81 22.30
C THR A 505 -1.70 3.88 23.78
N GLU A 506 -0.85 2.99 24.29
CA GLU A 506 -0.36 3.10 25.69
C GLU A 506 0.43 4.39 25.92
N ALA A 507 1.23 4.84 24.93
CA ALA A 507 1.87 6.16 24.99
C ALA A 507 0.84 7.31 25.08
N ASP A 508 -0.28 7.21 24.36
CA ASP A 508 -1.38 8.18 24.44
C ASP A 508 -2.07 8.14 25.82
N LYS A 509 -2.25 6.94 26.39
CA LYS A 509 -2.79 6.76 27.75
C LYS A 509 -1.85 7.30 28.83
N GLU A 510 -0.53 7.13 28.66
CA GLU A 510 0.48 7.66 29.58
C GLU A 510 0.49 9.19 29.59
N LEU A 511 0.31 9.83 28.42
CA LEU A 511 0.06 11.27 28.35
C LEU A 511 -1.19 11.65 29.17
N GLY A 512 -2.23 10.82 29.12
CA GLY A 512 -3.40 10.96 29.97
C GLY A 512 -3.09 10.90 31.47
N LYS A 513 -2.25 9.95 31.89
CA LYS A 513 -1.77 9.82 33.28
C LYS A 513 -0.90 11.00 33.72
N GLN A 514 -0.07 11.54 32.84
CA GLN A 514 0.73 12.74 33.13
C GLN A 514 -0.16 13.96 33.36
N VAL A 515 -1.19 14.14 32.55
CA VAL A 515 -2.21 15.19 32.77
C VAL A 515 -2.93 14.98 34.10
N LEU A 516 -3.27 13.73 34.45
CA LEU A 516 -3.88 13.38 35.73
C LEU A 516 -2.99 13.72 36.94
N LYS A 517 -1.66 13.58 36.83
CA LYS A 517 -0.73 13.96 37.92
C LYS A 517 -0.73 15.46 38.23
N LEU A 518 -1.10 16.30 37.27
CA LEU A 518 -1.21 17.75 37.46
C LEU A 518 -2.57 18.18 38.03
N HIS A 519 -3.51 17.24 38.17
CA HIS A 519 -4.81 17.49 38.78
C HIS A 519 -4.70 17.53 40.31
N ALA A 520 -5.17 18.61 40.92
CA ALA A 520 -5.13 18.81 42.36
C ALA A 520 -6.42 18.35 43.09
N GLY A 521 -7.41 17.82 42.38
CA GLY A 521 -8.63 17.30 43.00
C GLY A 521 -8.40 15.95 43.68
N GLN A 522 -9.11 15.70 44.79
CA GLN A 522 -9.07 14.41 45.50
C GLN A 522 -9.78 13.27 44.73
N LEU A 523 -10.68 13.63 43.82
CA LEU A 523 -11.39 12.71 42.93
C LEU A 523 -10.78 12.81 41.52
N PRO A 524 -10.88 11.75 40.71
CA PRO A 524 -10.47 11.83 39.31
C PRO A 524 -11.26 12.91 38.56
N PRO A 525 -10.67 13.51 37.50
CA PRO A 525 -11.32 14.51 36.64
C PRO A 525 -12.71 14.06 36.22
N LYS A 526 -13.69 14.95 36.38
CA LYS A 526 -15.08 14.64 36.08
C LYS A 526 -15.26 14.58 34.56
N ILE A 527 -15.61 13.41 34.05
CA ILE A 527 -15.95 13.20 32.64
C ILE A 527 -17.47 13.30 32.48
N MET A 528 -17.92 14.21 31.64
CA MET A 528 -19.33 14.39 31.32
C MET A 528 -19.57 14.14 29.82
N LEU A 529 -20.59 13.34 29.54
CA LEU A 529 -21.01 12.98 28.19
C LEU A 529 -22.35 13.61 27.88
N PHE A 530 -22.41 14.37 26.80
CA PHE A 530 -23.63 15.00 26.30
C PHE A 530 -23.89 14.54 24.86
N ILE A 531 -25.16 14.46 24.47
CA ILE A 531 -25.56 14.32 23.07
C ILE A 531 -26.10 15.66 22.59
N GLU A 532 -25.50 16.21 21.55
CA GLU A 532 -25.94 17.48 20.96
C GLU A 532 -27.26 17.24 20.21
N ARG A 533 -28.30 17.99 20.58
CA ARG A 533 -29.60 17.97 19.91
C ARG A 533 -29.88 19.37 19.36
N PRO A 534 -29.98 19.54 18.04
CA PRO A 534 -30.38 20.82 17.48
C PRO A 534 -31.80 21.14 17.93
N THR A 535 -32.04 22.39 18.33
CA THR A 535 -33.36 22.90 18.71
C THR A 535 -34.22 23.25 17.49
N SER A 536 -33.67 23.20 16.27
CA SER A 536 -34.47 23.29 15.06
C SER A 536 -35.37 22.06 14.96
N SER A 537 -36.68 22.32 14.93
CA SER A 537 -37.77 21.34 14.88
C SER A 537 -37.43 20.10 14.07
N ALA A 538 -37.69 18.94 14.64
CA ALA A 538 -37.59 17.65 13.95
C ALA A 538 -38.40 17.67 12.65
N LEU A 539 -37.72 17.81 11.50
CA LEU A 539 -38.29 17.58 10.17
C LEU A 539 -37.22 16.95 9.28
N LYS A 540 -37.13 15.63 9.38
CA LYS A 540 -37.36 14.67 8.29
C LYS A 540 -36.97 13.28 8.78
N SER A 541 -37.93 12.59 9.37
CA SER A 541 -38.05 11.16 9.13
C SER A 541 -38.12 10.94 7.61
N ASP A 542 -37.19 10.17 7.07
CA ASP A 542 -37.42 9.30 5.92
C ASP A 542 -37.78 9.91 4.55
N GLU A 543 -37.10 10.99 4.14
CA GLU A 543 -37.31 11.58 2.80
C GLU A 543 -36.04 11.80 1.96
N SER A 544 -34.93 11.12 2.27
CA SER A 544 -33.76 11.04 1.37
C SER A 544 -33.72 9.76 0.53
N ALA A 545 -34.77 8.93 0.60
CA ALA A 545 -34.92 7.71 -0.20
C ALA A 545 -35.70 7.90 -1.52
N ARG A 546 -36.07 9.13 -1.93
CA ARG A 546 -36.89 9.36 -3.15
C ARG A 546 -36.37 10.32 -4.22
N TYR A 547 -35.13 10.84 -4.13
CA TYR A 547 -34.65 11.81 -5.14
C TYR A 547 -33.45 11.40 -6.01
N PHE A 548 -33.06 10.12 -6.06
CA PHE A 548 -32.08 9.62 -7.04
C PHE A 548 -32.55 8.35 -7.78
N LEU A 549 -33.85 8.31 -8.11
CA LEU A 549 -34.43 7.44 -9.14
C LEU A 549 -35.24 8.32 -10.10
N ARG A 550 -34.54 9.02 -11.00
CA ARG A 550 -34.97 9.49 -12.33
C ARG A 550 -33.96 10.51 -12.87
N HIS A 551 -32.89 10.01 -13.48
CA HIS A 551 -32.56 10.20 -14.89
C HIS A 551 -31.20 9.58 -15.19
#